data_AF-A0A6T6M573-F1
#
_entry.id   AF-A0A6T6M573-F1
#
_cell.length_a   1.000
_cell.length_b   1.000
_cell.length_c   1.000
_cell.angle_alpha   90.00
_cell.angle_beta   90.00
_cell.angle_gamma   90.00
#
_symmetry.space_group_name_H-M   'P 1'
#
loop_
_entity.id
_entity.type
_entity.pdbx_description
1 polymer ?
#
loop_
_entity_poly.entity_id
_entity_poly.type
_entity_poly.pdbx_seq_one_letter_code
_entity_poly.pdbx_strand_id
1 'polypeptide(L)'
;CHVQKRNNQENARGRKYPDIYEEVLMKRKMNNGRERALTDAVQLRNELRFNERIRERGEVIRNDYVEERLEQNLLHELIEKPKKLQPRGLRERSAFASDSIEQGSPLKLCMKCKGAKCIPCRNCAGLGSIPNSKKHVKKNPIRLESVVKSKWTAREVREGWRHFEVGQKSGKGRQTVLQMVSVCGNEEKPRVKFEIGIDELRNYSMWVPGWIQKQELLQIQNQNMSPPCNVCNQRGVIVCYNCNASGYINRSS
;
A
#
# COMPACT_ATOMS: atom_id res chain seq x y z
N CYS A 1 10.03 -67.94 48.23
CA CYS A 1 11.08 -67.01 47.79
C CYS A 1 10.61 -65.56 47.90
N HIS A 2 10.97 -64.93 49.01
CA HIS A 2 11.57 -63.59 49.08
C HIS A 2 11.49 -62.65 47.85
N VAL A 3 10.80 -61.50 48.01
CA VAL A 3 11.38 -60.15 48.16
C VAL A 3 10.47 -59.08 47.54
N GLN A 4 10.04 -58.16 48.42
CA GLN A 4 9.41 -56.88 48.14
C GLN A 4 10.38 -55.91 47.43
N LYS A 5 9.87 -55.11 46.49
CA LYS A 5 10.39 -53.77 46.12
C LYS A 5 9.18 -52.89 45.77
N ARG A 6 8.70 -52.04 46.68
CA ARG A 6 9.04 -50.61 46.88
C ARG A 6 9.00 -49.74 45.61
N ASN A 7 8.12 -48.74 45.69
CA ASN A 7 8.23 -47.33 45.29
C ASN A 7 8.56 -47.00 43.82
N ASN A 8 7.67 -46.23 43.17
CA ASN A 8 7.89 -44.78 43.03
C ASN A 8 6.68 -44.09 42.37
N GLN A 9 6.09 -43.15 43.11
CA GLN A 9 5.54 -41.94 42.54
C GLN A 9 6.67 -41.25 41.75
N GLU A 10 6.41 -40.76 40.54
CA GLU A 10 6.87 -39.42 40.13
C GLU A 10 6.48 -39.03 38.69
N ASN A 11 6.14 -37.74 38.57
CA ASN A 11 6.42 -36.85 37.44
C ASN A 11 5.49 -36.83 36.23
N ALA A 12 4.32 -36.23 36.45
CA ALA A 12 3.80 -35.23 35.52
C ALA A 12 4.66 -33.96 35.62
N ARG A 13 5.45 -33.64 34.58
CA ARG A 13 5.94 -32.28 34.22
C ARG A 13 6.73 -32.36 32.91
N GLY A 14 6.02 -32.35 31.79
CA GLY A 14 6.63 -32.02 30.51
C GLY A 14 7.01 -30.54 30.47
N ARG A 15 8.29 -30.23 30.70
CA ARG A 15 8.90 -28.99 30.20
C ARG A 15 9.74 -29.36 28.98
N LYS A 16 9.27 -28.96 27.80
CA LYS A 16 10.08 -28.97 26.57
C LYS A 16 11.12 -27.85 26.69
N TYR A 17 12.40 -28.21 26.71
CA TYR A 17 13.46 -27.24 26.43
C TYR A 17 13.45 -26.91 24.94
N PRO A 18 13.61 -25.64 24.54
CA PRO A 18 13.82 -25.29 23.13
C PRO A 18 15.15 -25.85 22.64
N ASP A 19 15.12 -26.39 21.43
CA ASP A 19 16.28 -26.93 20.72
C ASP A 19 17.34 -25.82 20.52
N ILE A 20 18.55 -26.10 20.98
CA ILE A 20 19.72 -25.22 20.97
C ILE A 20 20.05 -24.75 19.54
N TYR A 21 19.60 -25.52 18.53
CA TYR A 21 19.74 -25.20 17.11
C TYR A 21 18.91 -23.97 16.66
N GLU A 22 17.68 -23.82 17.15
CA GLU A 22 16.80 -22.70 16.78
C GLU A 22 17.34 -21.36 17.32
N GLU A 23 17.92 -21.37 18.52
CA GLU A 23 18.50 -20.16 19.13
C GLU A 23 19.73 -19.66 18.36
N VAL A 24 20.56 -20.58 17.85
CA VAL A 24 21.74 -20.25 17.03
C VAL A 24 21.33 -19.73 15.64
N LEU A 25 20.27 -20.29 15.05
CA LEU A 25 19.69 -19.83 13.79
C LEU A 25 19.08 -18.42 13.89
N MET A 26 18.37 -18.12 14.97
CA MET A 26 17.84 -16.78 15.22
C MET A 26 18.96 -15.76 15.47
N LYS A 27 19.99 -16.11 16.24
CA LYS A 27 21.16 -15.24 16.47
C LYS A 27 21.93 -14.95 15.17
N ARG A 28 22.07 -15.93 14.26
CA ARG A 28 22.65 -15.70 12.92
C ARG A 28 21.79 -14.80 12.03
N LYS A 29 20.46 -14.97 12.03
CA LYS A 29 19.55 -14.09 11.28
C LYS A 29 19.58 -12.65 11.78
N MET A 30 19.67 -12.45 13.10
CA MET A 30 19.80 -11.12 13.71
C MET A 30 21.15 -10.46 13.41
N ASN A 31 22.26 -11.21 13.46
CA ASN A 31 23.59 -10.68 13.12
C ASN A 31 23.72 -10.31 11.64
N ASN A 32 23.17 -11.12 10.73
CA ASN A 32 23.17 -10.81 9.29
C ASN A 32 22.25 -9.64 8.91
N GLY A 33 21.25 -9.33 9.74
CA GLY A 33 20.43 -8.12 9.61
C GLY A 33 21.14 -6.87 10.13
N ARG A 34 21.92 -7.02 11.21
CA ARG A 34 22.68 -5.93 11.83
C ARG A 34 23.90 -5.52 10.99
N GLU A 35 24.59 -6.48 10.36
CA GLU A 35 25.65 -6.20 9.39
C GLU A 35 25.12 -5.46 8.15
N ARG A 36 23.96 -5.89 7.62
CA ARG A 36 23.29 -5.19 6.51
C ARG A 36 22.88 -3.76 6.88
N ALA A 37 22.32 -3.56 8.07
CA ALA A 37 21.98 -2.23 8.56
C ALA A 37 23.21 -1.33 8.76
N LEU A 38 24.35 -1.89 9.18
CA LEU A 38 25.61 -1.16 9.32
C LEU A 38 26.22 -0.77 7.97
N THR A 39 26.20 -1.67 6.98
CA THR A 39 26.64 -1.33 5.61
C THR A 39 25.76 -0.25 4.98
N ASP A 40 24.44 -0.34 5.16
CA ASP A 40 23.50 0.66 4.67
C ASP A 40 23.72 2.02 5.35
N ALA A 41 23.99 2.04 6.66
CA ALA A 41 24.28 3.27 7.39
C ALA A 41 25.62 3.93 6.97
N VAL A 42 26.64 3.13 6.68
CA VAL A 42 27.93 3.64 6.15
C VAL A 42 27.73 4.20 4.75
N GLN A 43 26.96 3.53 3.91
CA GLN A 43 26.65 3.99 2.56
C GLN A 43 25.86 5.30 2.58
N LEU A 44 24.84 5.41 3.44
CA LEU A 44 24.07 6.63 3.62
C LEU A 44 24.94 7.80 4.12
N ARG A 45 25.88 7.54 5.05
CA ARG A 45 26.80 8.55 5.56
C ARG A 45 27.77 9.04 4.48
N ASN A 46 28.22 8.15 3.60
CA ASN A 46 29.08 8.51 2.47
C ASN A 46 28.31 9.33 1.42
N GLU A 47 27.05 8.98 1.14
CA GLU A 47 26.17 9.74 0.25
C GLU A 47 25.86 11.15 0.81
N LEU A 48 25.62 11.29 2.10
CA LEU A 48 25.41 12.59 2.74
C LEU A 48 26.65 13.48 2.64
N ARG A 49 27.85 12.94 2.92
CA ARG A 49 29.12 13.69 2.75
C ARG A 49 29.44 14.02 1.30
N PHE A 50 28.97 13.22 0.35
CA PHE A 50 29.09 13.52 -1.06
C PHE A 50 28.16 14.69 -1.44
N ASN A 51 26.90 14.65 -1.00
CA ASN A 51 25.92 15.72 -1.24
C ASN A 51 26.31 17.06 -0.59
N GLU A 52 26.95 17.04 0.59
CA GLU A 52 27.50 18.25 1.23
C GLU A 52 28.63 18.87 0.40
N ARG A 53 29.56 18.07 -0.10
CA ARG A 53 30.66 18.53 -0.98
C ARG A 53 30.15 19.10 -2.32
N ILE A 54 29.03 18.60 -2.83
CA ILE A 54 28.38 19.11 -4.04
C ILE A 54 27.69 20.46 -3.76
N ARG A 55 27.02 20.62 -2.60
CA ARG A 55 26.44 21.91 -2.17
C ARG A 55 27.49 23.00 -2.00
N GLU A 56 28.64 22.67 -1.40
CA GLU A 56 29.75 23.62 -1.20
C GLU A 56 30.37 24.09 -2.53
N ARG A 57 30.22 23.32 -3.61
CA ARG A 57 30.68 23.68 -4.96
C ARG A 57 29.65 24.45 -5.78
N GLY A 58 28.45 24.70 -5.26
CA GLY A 58 27.38 25.40 -5.98
C GLY A 58 26.84 24.63 -7.19
N GLU A 59 27.16 23.35 -7.33
CA GLU A 59 26.70 22.51 -8.43
C GLU A 59 25.31 21.93 -8.10
N VAL A 60 24.28 22.44 -8.76
CA VAL A 60 22.91 21.93 -8.63
C VAL A 60 22.77 20.65 -9.45
N ILE A 61 23.04 19.51 -8.83
CA ILE A 61 22.60 18.22 -9.39
C ILE A 61 21.14 18.03 -8.94
N ARG A 62 20.19 18.14 -9.88
CA ARG A 62 18.83 17.58 -9.69
C ARG A 62 18.95 16.06 -9.65
N ASN A 63 19.16 15.53 -8.46
CA ASN A 63 19.24 14.10 -8.23
C ASN A 63 17.87 13.60 -7.78
N ASP A 64 16.96 13.42 -8.74
CA ASP A 64 15.57 12.99 -8.56
C ASP A 64 15.43 11.67 -7.78
N TYR A 65 16.52 10.92 -7.61
CA TYR A 65 16.60 9.65 -6.89
C TYR A 65 16.65 9.81 -5.36
N VAL A 66 17.21 10.92 -4.85
CA VAL A 66 17.33 11.17 -3.40
C VAL A 66 16.02 11.72 -2.83
N GLU A 67 15.31 12.56 -3.59
CA GLU A 67 13.98 13.05 -3.22
C GLU A 67 12.95 11.91 -3.14
N GLU A 68 12.95 10.97 -4.10
CA GLU A 68 11.99 9.86 -4.10
C GLU A 68 12.18 8.92 -2.89
N ARG A 69 13.43 8.73 -2.43
CA ARG A 69 13.73 7.90 -1.24
C ARG A 69 13.45 8.63 0.08
N LEU A 70 13.62 9.95 0.13
CA LEU A 70 13.20 10.79 1.26
C LEU A 70 11.67 10.88 1.36
N GLU A 71 10.97 11.02 0.24
CA GLU A 71 9.50 11.03 0.19
C GLU A 71 8.91 9.68 0.61
N GLN A 72 9.50 8.56 0.19
CA GLN A 72 9.08 7.23 0.64
C GLN A 72 9.35 6.99 2.14
N ASN A 73 10.49 7.44 2.67
CA ASN A 73 10.78 7.37 4.11
C ASN A 73 9.86 8.27 4.95
N LEU A 74 9.53 9.47 4.46
CA LEU A 74 8.55 10.37 5.08
C LEU A 74 7.13 9.78 5.06
N LEU A 75 6.74 9.10 3.96
CA LEU A 75 5.45 8.39 3.89
C LEU A 75 5.39 7.23 4.88
N HIS A 76 6.49 6.48 5.04
CA HIS A 76 6.58 5.36 5.98
C HIS A 76 6.50 5.83 7.44
N GLU A 77 7.17 6.94 7.79
CA GLU A 77 7.06 7.57 9.12
C GLU A 77 5.65 8.10 9.44
N LEU A 78 4.88 8.51 8.42
CA LEU A 78 3.50 8.97 8.59
C LEU A 78 2.51 7.82 8.75
N ILE A 79 2.81 6.63 8.21
CA ILE A 79 1.96 5.44 8.28
C ILE A 79 2.22 4.63 9.56
N GLU A 80 3.46 4.62 10.09
CA GLU A 80 3.84 3.78 11.25
C GLU A 80 3.71 4.43 12.63
N LYS A 81 3.17 5.66 12.75
CA LYS A 81 2.84 6.23 14.06
C LYS A 81 1.37 5.95 14.39
N PRO A 82 1.03 4.90 15.18
CA PRO A 82 -0.27 4.86 15.82
C PRO A 82 -0.34 6.05 16.76
N LYS A 83 -1.07 7.10 16.37
CA LYS A 83 -1.50 8.15 17.30
C LYS A 83 -2.35 7.45 18.36
N LYS A 84 -1.73 7.09 19.49
CA LYS A 84 -2.44 6.78 20.72
C LYS A 84 -3.19 8.03 21.12
N LEU A 85 -4.41 8.16 20.63
CA LEU A 85 -5.42 9.05 21.19
C LEU A 85 -5.73 8.51 22.59
N GLN A 86 -4.97 8.98 23.58
CA GLN A 86 -5.44 8.88 24.96
C GLN A 86 -6.66 9.81 25.10
N PRO A 87 -7.75 9.35 25.72
CA PRO A 87 -8.83 10.24 26.08
C PRO A 87 -8.30 11.25 27.10
N ARG A 88 -8.27 12.53 26.72
CA ARG A 88 -8.02 13.64 27.65
C ARG A 88 -9.13 13.63 28.70
N GLY A 89 -8.69 13.65 29.97
CA GLY A 89 -9.53 13.52 31.14
C GLY A 89 -10.75 14.45 31.13
N LEU A 90 -11.92 13.83 31.22
CA LEU A 90 -13.07 14.45 31.85
C LEU A 90 -12.85 14.35 33.36
N ARG A 91 -12.61 15.50 33.99
CA ARG A 91 -12.63 15.66 35.44
C ARG A 91 -13.93 15.08 35.98
N GLU A 92 -13.82 14.08 36.84
CA GLU A 92 -14.87 13.70 37.76
C GLU A 92 -15.18 14.90 38.66
N ARG A 93 -16.28 15.61 38.35
CA ARG A 93 -17.01 16.34 39.37
C ARG A 93 -18.17 15.46 39.76
N SER A 94 -17.99 14.78 40.89
CA SER A 94 -19.07 14.27 41.72
C SER A 94 -19.92 15.46 42.16
N ALA A 95 -21.00 15.72 41.43
CA ALA A 95 -22.13 16.46 41.95
C ALA A 95 -23.28 15.45 42.05
N PHE A 96 -23.55 15.03 43.28
CA PHE A 96 -24.80 14.41 43.66
C PHE A 96 -25.92 15.43 43.37
N ALA A 97 -26.60 15.24 42.24
CA ALA A 97 -27.91 15.83 41.98
C ALA A 97 -28.84 14.65 41.72
N SER A 98 -29.44 14.20 42.82
CA SER A 98 -30.63 13.37 42.83
C SER A 98 -31.79 14.19 42.27
N ASP A 99 -31.95 14.18 40.95
CA ASP A 99 -33.15 14.68 40.30
C ASP A 99 -33.67 13.61 39.35
N SER A 100 -34.84 13.08 39.74
CA SER A 100 -35.89 12.53 38.90
C SER A 100 -35.46 11.57 37.79
N ILE A 101 -35.56 10.27 38.07
CA ILE A 101 -35.66 9.22 37.06
C ILE A 101 -36.95 9.49 36.27
N GLU A 102 -36.85 10.28 35.21
CA GLU A 102 -37.82 10.21 34.13
C GLU A 102 -37.78 8.78 33.60
N GLN A 103 -38.93 8.11 33.68
CA GLN A 103 -39.18 6.79 33.13
C GLN A 103 -39.15 6.86 31.59
N GLY A 104 -37.96 7.11 31.03
CA GLY A 104 -37.71 7.03 29.59
C GLY A 104 -37.80 5.57 29.15
N SER A 105 -38.69 5.28 28.20
CA SER A 105 -38.81 3.94 27.62
C SER A 105 -37.44 3.43 27.13
N PRO A 106 -37.13 2.12 27.26
CA PRO A 106 -35.82 1.60 26.88
C PRO A 106 -35.55 1.86 25.39
N LEU A 107 -34.50 2.63 25.13
CA LEU A 107 -34.01 2.93 23.78
C LEU A 107 -33.68 1.62 23.05
N LYS A 108 -34.38 1.37 21.95
CA LYS A 108 -34.09 0.21 21.09
C LYS A 108 -32.90 0.52 20.21
N LEU A 109 -32.01 -0.47 20.02
CA LEU A 109 -30.99 -0.41 18.98
C LEU A 109 -31.66 -0.19 17.62
N CYS A 110 -31.10 0.73 16.83
CA CYS A 110 -31.58 0.97 15.49
C CYS A 110 -31.37 -0.31 14.65
N MET A 111 -32.46 -0.91 14.18
CA MET A 111 -32.41 -2.14 13.36
C MET A 111 -31.58 -1.99 12.08
N LYS A 112 -31.46 -0.77 11.57
CA LYS A 112 -30.79 -0.48 10.30
C LYS A 112 -29.27 -0.42 10.41
N CYS A 113 -28.75 0.29 11.41
CA CYS A 113 -27.30 0.39 11.65
C CYS A 113 -26.82 -0.52 12.77
N LYS A 114 -27.72 -1.20 13.49
CA LYS A 114 -27.42 -2.07 14.63
C LYS A 114 -26.56 -1.37 15.71
N GLY A 115 -26.78 -0.08 15.92
CA GLY A 115 -26.00 0.73 16.86
C GLY A 115 -24.73 1.37 16.30
N ALA A 116 -24.33 1.06 15.06
CA ALA A 116 -23.09 1.59 14.44
C ALA A 116 -23.16 3.07 14.05
N LYS A 117 -24.33 3.72 14.14
CA LYS A 117 -24.59 5.15 13.82
C LYS A 117 -24.42 5.53 12.34
N CYS A 118 -23.78 4.68 11.53
CA CYS A 118 -23.61 4.83 10.10
C CYS A 118 -24.11 3.59 9.34
N ILE A 119 -24.32 3.74 8.04
CA ILE A 119 -24.63 2.66 7.11
C ILE A 119 -23.73 2.79 5.87
N PRO A 120 -23.44 1.69 5.16
CA PRO A 120 -22.69 1.77 3.91
C PRO A 120 -23.39 2.69 2.91
N CYS A 121 -22.62 3.53 2.23
CA CYS A 121 -23.13 4.41 1.20
C CYS A 121 -23.63 3.57 0.02
N ARG A 122 -24.92 3.70 -0.31
CA ARG A 122 -25.54 2.96 -1.41
C ARG A 122 -24.97 3.33 -2.77
N ASN A 123 -24.49 4.55 -2.93
CA ASN A 123 -23.97 5.06 -4.20
C ASN A 123 -22.59 4.50 -4.58
N CYS A 124 -21.75 4.17 -3.59
CA CYS A 124 -20.45 3.53 -3.81
C CYS A 124 -20.33 2.13 -3.19
N ALA A 125 -21.44 1.58 -2.70
CA ALA A 125 -21.50 0.28 -2.01
C ALA A 125 -20.45 0.12 -0.89
N GLY A 126 -20.08 1.18 -0.19
CA GLY A 126 -19.06 1.12 0.87
C GLY A 126 -17.63 1.49 0.44
N LEU A 127 -17.35 1.64 -0.86
CA LEU A 127 -15.98 1.81 -1.38
C LEU A 127 -15.42 3.22 -1.25
N GLY A 128 -16.27 4.23 -1.03
CA GLY A 128 -15.86 5.64 -1.03
C GLY A 128 -15.62 6.22 -2.43
N SER A 129 -15.50 5.40 -3.46
CA SER A 129 -15.38 5.82 -4.86
C SER A 129 -16.47 5.18 -5.71
N ILE A 130 -16.91 5.86 -6.77
CA ILE A 130 -17.91 5.30 -7.68
C ILE A 130 -17.17 4.38 -8.65
N PRO A 131 -17.48 3.07 -8.68
CA PRO A 131 -16.81 2.17 -9.62
C PRO A 131 -17.01 2.68 -11.05
N ASN A 132 -15.93 2.79 -11.81
CA ASN A 132 -15.93 3.13 -13.24
C ASN A 132 -16.50 1.98 -14.10
N SER A 133 -17.57 1.31 -13.65
CA SER A 133 -18.10 0.05 -14.18
C SER A 133 -18.68 0.16 -15.60
N LYS A 134 -18.69 1.36 -16.20
CA LYS A 134 -19.18 1.60 -17.57
C LYS A 134 -18.18 2.30 -18.50
N LYS A 135 -16.98 2.67 -18.04
CA LYS A 135 -15.97 3.19 -18.98
C LYS A 135 -15.30 2.00 -19.67
N HIS A 136 -15.48 1.89 -20.99
CA HIS A 136 -14.66 1.01 -21.81
C HIS A 136 -13.20 1.27 -21.46
N VAL A 137 -12.51 0.23 -20.96
CA VAL A 137 -11.07 0.31 -20.69
C VAL A 137 -10.41 0.70 -22.00
N LYS A 138 -9.82 1.90 -22.04
CA LYS A 138 -9.11 2.40 -23.20
C LYS A 138 -8.03 1.37 -23.55
N LYS A 139 -7.97 0.92 -24.80
CA LYS A 139 -6.93 0.01 -25.29
C LYS A 139 -6.01 0.77 -26.24
N ASN A 140 -4.74 0.41 -26.26
CA ASN A 140 -3.79 0.97 -27.20
C ASN A 140 -4.08 0.45 -28.62
N PRO A 141 -4.26 1.33 -29.62
CA PRO A 141 -4.33 0.91 -31.01
C PRO A 141 -2.93 0.50 -31.48
N ILE A 142 -2.70 -0.78 -31.70
CA ILE A 142 -1.40 -1.31 -32.15
C ILE A 142 -1.55 -1.86 -33.57
N ARG A 143 -0.71 -1.36 -34.48
CA ARG A 143 -0.52 -1.91 -35.84
C ARG A 143 0.68 -2.84 -35.81
N LEU A 144 0.46 -4.14 -35.98
CA LEU A 144 1.51 -5.16 -35.82
C LEU A 144 2.59 -5.05 -36.90
N GLU A 145 2.27 -4.50 -38.06
CA GLU A 145 3.19 -4.30 -39.19
C GLU A 145 4.28 -3.28 -38.83
N SER A 146 3.90 -2.21 -38.13
CA SER A 146 4.75 -1.06 -37.80
C SER A 146 5.08 -0.95 -36.31
N VAL A 147 4.95 -2.06 -35.54
CA VAL A 147 5.19 -2.03 -34.09
C VAL A 147 6.68 -2.01 -33.76
N VAL A 148 7.54 -2.52 -34.63
CA VAL A 148 9.00 -2.46 -34.43
C VAL A 148 9.46 -1.01 -34.51
N LYS A 149 10.35 -0.59 -33.60
CA LYS A 149 10.78 0.80 -33.36
C LYS A 149 9.71 1.76 -32.84
N SER A 150 8.55 1.25 -32.45
CA SER A 150 7.54 2.09 -31.80
C SER A 150 7.95 2.43 -30.37
N LYS A 151 7.58 3.65 -29.94
CA LYS A 151 7.96 4.25 -28.66
C LYS A 151 6.86 4.02 -27.63
N TRP A 152 7.24 3.65 -26.42
CA TRP A 152 6.30 3.36 -25.33
C TRP A 152 6.81 3.86 -23.99
N THR A 153 5.88 4.26 -23.14
CA THR A 153 6.13 4.63 -21.76
C THR A 153 5.37 3.71 -20.81
N ALA A 154 6.08 3.06 -19.89
CA ALA A 154 5.49 2.24 -18.84
C ALA A 154 4.92 3.12 -17.71
N ARG A 155 3.67 2.84 -17.31
CA ARG A 155 2.99 3.58 -16.21
C ARG A 155 3.59 3.24 -14.85
N GLU A 156 4.17 2.06 -14.71
CA GLU A 156 4.99 1.65 -13.57
C GLU A 156 6.45 1.51 -14.00
N VAL A 157 7.39 1.73 -13.08
CA VAL A 157 8.81 1.51 -13.37
C VAL A 157 9.02 0.03 -13.62
N ARG A 158 9.64 -0.32 -14.76
CA ARG A 158 10.00 -1.69 -15.13
C ARG A 158 11.53 -1.74 -15.23
N GLU A 159 12.17 -2.63 -14.49
CA GLU A 159 13.64 -2.79 -14.55
C GLU A 159 14.41 -1.47 -14.31
N GLY A 160 13.86 -0.56 -13.50
CA GLY A 160 14.45 0.76 -13.26
C GLY A 160 14.19 1.82 -14.35
N TRP A 161 13.45 1.48 -15.42
CA TRP A 161 13.17 2.35 -16.55
C TRP A 161 11.67 2.54 -16.82
N ARG A 162 11.34 3.60 -17.56
CA ARG A 162 9.96 3.89 -18.03
C ARG A 162 9.85 4.02 -19.54
N HIS A 163 10.92 4.46 -20.23
CA HIS A 163 10.90 4.66 -21.68
C HIS A 163 11.50 3.48 -22.41
N PHE A 164 10.71 2.89 -23.28
CA PHE A 164 11.08 1.70 -24.03
C PHE A 164 10.76 1.87 -25.51
N GLU A 165 11.53 1.17 -26.33
CA GLU A 165 11.32 0.99 -27.75
C GLU A 165 11.14 -0.50 -28.05
N VAL A 166 10.27 -0.84 -29.00
CA VAL A 166 10.12 -2.22 -29.45
C VAL A 166 11.29 -2.57 -30.36
N GLY A 167 12.20 -3.43 -29.91
CA GLY A 167 13.36 -3.87 -30.68
C GLY A 167 13.01 -4.92 -31.73
N GLN A 168 12.35 -6.00 -31.31
CA GLN A 168 11.99 -7.13 -32.17
C GLN A 168 10.57 -7.61 -31.84
N LYS A 169 9.90 -8.21 -32.83
CA LYS A 169 8.66 -8.97 -32.63
C LYS A 169 8.87 -10.42 -33.04
N SER A 170 8.27 -11.34 -32.30
CA SER A 170 8.23 -12.77 -32.61
C SER A 170 6.79 -13.29 -32.48
N GLY A 171 6.47 -14.41 -33.15
CA GLY A 171 5.12 -14.99 -33.13
C GLY A 171 4.12 -14.33 -34.08
N LYS A 172 2.85 -14.77 -34.02
CA LYS A 172 1.77 -14.34 -34.93
C LYS A 172 0.49 -13.98 -34.15
N GLY A 173 -0.19 -12.91 -34.58
CA GLY A 173 -1.50 -12.52 -34.07
C GLY A 173 -1.51 -12.18 -32.59
N ARG A 174 -2.33 -12.90 -31.80
CA ARG A 174 -2.45 -12.69 -30.34
C ARG A 174 -1.29 -13.29 -29.54
N GLN A 175 -0.57 -14.25 -30.12
CA GLN A 175 0.62 -14.85 -29.50
C GLN A 175 1.90 -14.08 -29.87
N THR A 176 1.75 -12.85 -30.38
CA THR A 176 2.91 -12.02 -30.68
C THR A 176 3.56 -11.56 -29.38
N VAL A 177 4.87 -11.80 -29.30
CA VAL A 177 5.74 -11.35 -28.22
C VAL A 177 6.61 -10.23 -28.76
N LEU A 178 6.82 -9.20 -27.93
CA LEU A 178 7.56 -8.00 -28.28
C LEU A 178 8.75 -7.88 -27.34
N GLN A 179 9.93 -7.73 -27.90
CA GLN A 179 11.13 -7.39 -27.14
C GLN A 179 11.16 -5.87 -26.93
N MET A 180 11.06 -5.47 -25.67
CA MET A 180 11.18 -4.09 -25.21
C MET A 180 12.64 -3.81 -24.87
N VAL A 181 13.15 -2.67 -25.33
CA VAL A 181 14.52 -2.21 -25.07
C VAL A 181 14.44 -0.84 -24.41
N SER A 182 15.12 -0.64 -23.28
CA SER A 182 15.15 0.68 -22.66
C SER A 182 15.91 1.68 -23.55
N VAL A 183 15.35 2.88 -23.67
CA VAL A 183 15.95 3.94 -24.49
C VAL A 183 17.10 4.60 -23.73
N CYS A 184 16.86 4.89 -22.46
CA CYS A 184 17.82 5.49 -21.57
C CYS A 184 18.71 4.35 -21.04
N GLY A 185 20.01 4.45 -21.29
CA GLY A 185 21.04 3.58 -20.75
C GLY A 185 22.40 4.19 -21.05
N ASN A 186 23.26 4.21 -20.03
CA ASN A 186 24.61 4.76 -20.05
C ASN A 186 25.60 3.71 -19.53
N GLU A 187 26.88 4.06 -19.42
CA GLU A 187 27.93 3.14 -18.96
C GLU A 187 27.67 2.60 -17.55
N GLU A 188 27.05 3.41 -16.68
CA GLU A 188 26.72 3.02 -15.30
C GLU A 188 25.42 2.21 -15.19
N LYS A 189 24.42 2.48 -16.03
CA LYS A 189 23.13 1.79 -16.08
C LYS A 189 22.89 1.25 -17.48
N PRO A 190 23.22 -0.03 -17.75
CA PRO A 190 23.10 -0.60 -19.09
C PRO A 190 21.64 -0.66 -19.55
N ARG A 191 21.45 -0.65 -20.88
CA ARG A 191 20.12 -0.82 -21.47
C ARG A 191 19.58 -2.21 -21.15
N VAL A 192 18.35 -2.26 -20.67
CA VAL A 192 17.67 -3.51 -20.36
C VAL A 192 16.85 -3.99 -21.55
N LYS A 193 16.71 -5.30 -21.67
CA LYS A 193 15.88 -5.96 -22.67
C LYS A 193 15.00 -6.99 -21.99
N PHE A 194 13.70 -6.97 -22.27
CA PHE A 194 12.77 -7.98 -21.80
C PHE A 194 11.64 -8.18 -22.81
N GLU A 195 10.90 -9.26 -22.64
CA GLU A 195 9.81 -9.63 -23.54
C GLU A 195 8.45 -9.42 -22.88
N ILE A 196 7.48 -8.93 -23.66
CA ILE A 196 6.08 -8.80 -23.24
C ILE A 196 5.13 -9.34 -24.30
N GLY A 197 3.96 -9.78 -23.86
CA GLY A 197 2.88 -10.15 -24.77
C GLY A 197 2.22 -8.92 -25.41
N ILE A 198 1.70 -9.08 -26.63
CA ILE A 198 0.95 -8.02 -27.33
C ILE A 198 -0.27 -7.55 -26.53
N ASP A 199 -0.93 -8.44 -25.80
CA ASP A 199 -2.10 -8.09 -24.98
C ASP A 199 -1.72 -7.21 -23.78
N GLU A 200 -0.51 -7.39 -23.24
CA GLU A 200 0.04 -6.50 -22.21
C GLU A 200 0.27 -5.10 -22.79
N LEU A 201 0.93 -5.00 -23.95
CA LEU A 201 1.18 -3.72 -24.61
C LEU A 201 -0.13 -3.02 -25.01
N ARG A 202 -1.17 -3.79 -25.33
CA ARG A 202 -2.51 -3.28 -25.64
C ARG A 202 -3.21 -2.68 -24.42
N ASN A 203 -2.79 -3.04 -23.22
CA ASN A 203 -3.36 -2.52 -21.98
C ASN A 203 -2.86 -1.09 -21.67
N TYR A 204 -3.73 -0.10 -21.87
CA TYR A 204 -3.46 1.31 -21.55
C TYR A 204 -3.16 1.53 -20.07
N SER A 205 -3.63 0.64 -19.17
CA SER A 205 -3.36 0.78 -17.74
C SER A 205 -1.89 0.50 -17.40
N MET A 206 -1.17 -0.21 -18.26
CA MET A 206 0.24 -0.57 -18.09
C MET A 206 1.15 0.26 -19.00
N TRP A 207 0.73 0.47 -20.26
CA TRP A 207 1.56 1.07 -21.30
C TRP A 207 0.87 2.26 -21.96
N VAL A 208 1.61 3.35 -22.18
CA VAL A 208 1.16 4.52 -22.93
C VAL A 208 2.01 4.65 -24.19
N PRO A 209 1.41 4.85 -25.37
CA PRO A 209 2.16 5.04 -26.60
C PRO A 209 2.90 6.39 -26.59
N GLY A 210 4.09 6.42 -27.16
CA GLY A 210 4.96 7.59 -27.21
C GLY A 210 5.86 7.75 -25.99
N TRP A 211 6.65 8.82 -26.01
CA TRP A 211 7.45 9.25 -24.85
C TRP A 211 6.66 10.28 -24.08
N ILE A 212 6.23 9.89 -22.88
CA ILE A 212 5.43 10.73 -22.00
C ILE A 212 6.34 11.27 -20.89
N GLN A 213 6.19 12.56 -20.60
CA GLN A 213 6.90 13.21 -19.51
C GLN A 213 6.31 12.81 -18.15
N LYS A 214 7.11 12.92 -17.08
CA LYS A 214 6.68 12.55 -15.71
C LYS A 214 5.38 13.27 -15.31
N GLN A 215 5.27 14.57 -15.58
CA GLN A 215 4.08 15.37 -15.24
C GLN A 215 2.82 14.87 -15.94
N GLU A 216 2.91 14.60 -17.23
CA GLU A 216 1.78 14.07 -18.03
C GLU A 216 1.40 12.65 -17.57
N LEU A 217 2.39 11.82 -17.22
CA LEU A 217 2.14 10.47 -16.70
C LEU A 217 1.31 10.51 -15.41
N LEU A 218 1.61 11.44 -14.50
CA LEU A 218 0.85 11.66 -13.26
C LEU A 218 -0.60 12.08 -13.55
N GLN A 219 -0.82 12.94 -14.54
CA GLN A 219 -2.18 13.33 -14.95
C GLN A 219 -2.97 12.13 -15.49
N ILE A 220 -2.34 11.29 -16.32
CA ILE A 220 -2.96 10.07 -16.85
C ILE A 220 -3.27 9.07 -15.73
N GLN A 221 -2.43 8.98 -14.70
CA GLN A 221 -2.69 8.16 -13.50
C GLN A 221 -3.94 8.63 -12.76
N ASN A 222 -4.09 9.94 -12.56
CA ASN A 222 -5.23 10.53 -11.86
C ASN A 222 -6.55 10.38 -12.63
N GLN A 223 -6.53 10.41 -13.97
CA GLN A 223 -7.74 10.25 -14.80
C GLN A 223 -8.35 8.83 -14.75
N ASN A 224 -7.56 7.83 -14.38
CA ASN A 224 -8.01 6.44 -14.26
C ASN A 224 -8.50 6.09 -12.85
N MET A 225 -8.40 7.01 -11.89
CA MET A 225 -8.99 6.83 -10.56
C MET A 225 -10.52 6.87 -10.67
N SER A 226 -11.19 5.96 -9.95
CA SER A 226 -12.63 6.03 -9.74
C SER A 226 -12.96 7.38 -9.08
N PRO A 227 -13.91 8.18 -9.61
CA PRO A 227 -14.23 9.46 -9.03
C PRO A 227 -14.69 9.27 -7.58
N PRO A 228 -14.35 10.21 -6.68
CA PRO A 228 -14.80 10.14 -5.30
C PRO A 228 -16.32 10.12 -5.25
N CYS A 229 -16.88 9.36 -4.31
CA CYS A 229 -18.31 9.36 -4.12
C CYS A 229 -18.73 10.65 -3.42
N ASN A 230 -19.36 11.56 -4.16
CA ASN A 230 -19.83 12.85 -3.65
C ASN A 230 -20.89 12.73 -2.54
N VAL A 231 -21.57 11.58 -2.44
CA VAL A 231 -22.59 11.34 -1.40
C VAL A 231 -21.97 11.06 -0.03
N CYS A 232 -20.82 10.37 0.01
CA CYS A 232 -20.15 10.03 1.28
C CYS A 232 -18.80 10.73 1.47
N ASN A 233 -18.39 11.60 0.53
CA ASN A 233 -17.09 12.27 0.51
C ASN A 233 -15.93 11.30 0.79
N GLN A 234 -15.89 10.20 0.05
CA GLN A 234 -14.85 9.16 0.14
C GLN A 234 -14.86 8.30 1.40
N ARG A 235 -15.76 8.53 2.35
CA ARG A 235 -15.81 7.76 3.61
C ARG A 235 -16.37 6.34 3.45
N GLY A 236 -17.05 6.06 2.34
CA GLY A 236 -17.75 4.78 2.12
C GLY A 236 -19.01 4.60 2.97
N VAL A 237 -19.22 5.43 4.00
CA VAL A 237 -20.37 5.36 4.90
C VAL A 237 -21.12 6.69 4.94
N ILE A 238 -22.42 6.62 5.20
CA ILE A 238 -23.27 7.79 5.48
C ILE A 238 -23.89 7.65 6.86
N VAL A 239 -24.31 8.77 7.43
CA VAL A 239 -25.04 8.79 8.71
C VAL A 239 -26.32 7.94 8.55
N CYS A 240 -26.60 7.11 9.55
CA CYS A 240 -27.82 6.32 9.55
C CYS A 240 -29.04 7.25 9.65
N TYR A 241 -29.77 7.39 8.54
CA TYR A 241 -30.96 8.23 8.47
C TYR A 241 -32.12 7.77 9.36
N ASN A 242 -32.10 6.51 9.82
CA ASN A 242 -33.15 5.95 10.68
C ASN A 242 -32.99 6.32 12.16
N CYS A 243 -31.78 6.67 12.59
CA CYS A 243 -31.52 7.05 13.99
C CYS A 243 -30.76 8.38 14.10
N ASN A 244 -30.52 9.05 12.96
CA ASN A 244 -29.77 10.30 12.86
C ASN A 244 -28.45 10.30 13.67
N ALA A 245 -27.63 9.28 13.47
CA ALA A 245 -26.38 9.02 14.20
C ALA A 245 -26.50 8.69 15.71
N SER A 246 -27.69 8.62 16.31
CA SER A 246 -27.81 8.25 17.73
C SER A 246 -27.46 6.78 17.97
N GLY A 247 -27.75 5.90 17.00
CA GLY A 247 -27.65 4.44 17.14
C GLY A 247 -28.91 3.79 17.72
N TYR A 248 -29.88 4.60 18.15
CA TYR A 248 -31.09 4.15 18.86
C TYR A 248 -32.36 4.78 18.27
N ILE A 249 -33.53 4.19 18.54
CA ILE A 249 -34.83 4.74 18.16
C ILE A 249 -35.78 4.73 19.36
N ASN A 250 -36.55 5.81 19.55
CA ASN A 250 -37.64 5.88 20.51
C ASN A 250 -38.83 5.07 19.97
N ARG A 251 -39.54 4.33 20.84
CA ARG A 251 -40.71 3.51 20.47
C ARG A 251 -42.01 4.32 20.24
N SER A 252 -41.93 5.64 20.14
CA SER A 252 -43.13 6.51 20.14
C SER A 252 -43.61 6.83 18.72
N SER A 253 -44.00 5.81 17.95
CA SER A 253 -44.73 5.96 16.67
C SER A 253 -45.42 4.66 16.28
#